data_AF-A0A351EYS1-F1
#
_entry.id   AF-A0A351EYS1-F1
#
_cell.length_a   1.000
_cell.length_b   1.000
_cell.length_c   1.000
_cell.angle_alpha   90.00
_cell.angle_beta   90.00
_cell.angle_gamma   90.00
#
_symmetry.space_group_name_H-M   'P 1'
#
loop_
_entity.id
_entity.type
_entity.pdbx_description
1 polymer ?
#
loop_
_entity_poly.entity_id
_entity_poly.type
_entity_poly.pdbx_seq_one_letter_code
_entity_poly.pdbx_strand_id
1 'polypeptide(L)'
;MNNPTSRARVRRHLDCIYPDLGDGELESLAASILAATGIDEARMADVQSQLPGSDEVVLITYGDTFIEQSQPHLRSLQAVWNSHFASVFSTVHVLPFFPSSSDGGFAVVDYRSIDSALGDWPDLTAVVGDGGLMVDLVCNHGS
;
A
#
# COMPACT_ATOMS: atom_id res chain seq x y z
N MET A 1 30.32 7.02 10.10
CA MET A 1 30.28 6.30 8.80
C MET A 1 29.05 6.80 8.06
N ASN A 2 29.19 7.42 6.89
CA ASN A 2 28.04 7.93 6.14
C ASN A 2 27.21 6.75 5.64
N ASN A 3 25.90 6.77 5.91
CA ASN A 3 24.99 5.77 5.36
C ASN A 3 24.95 5.93 3.83
N PRO A 4 24.98 4.84 3.05
CA PRO A 4 24.85 4.93 1.60
C PRO A 4 23.49 5.53 1.22
N THR A 5 23.46 6.37 0.19
CA THR A 5 22.22 6.96 -0.36
C THR A 5 21.25 5.86 -0.82
N SER A 6 19.94 6.16 -0.88
CA SER A 6 18.96 5.16 -1.34
C SER A 6 19.28 4.68 -2.75
N ARG A 7 19.78 5.58 -3.61
CA ARG A 7 20.30 5.24 -4.93
C ARG A 7 21.43 4.22 -4.92
N ALA A 8 22.45 4.42 -4.09
CA ALA A 8 23.58 3.49 -4.00
C ALA A 8 23.12 2.11 -3.50
N ARG A 9 22.15 2.07 -2.57
CA ARG A 9 21.55 0.83 -2.08
C ARG A 9 20.77 0.10 -3.17
N VAL A 10 19.89 0.81 -3.89
CA VAL A 10 19.12 0.24 -5.01
C VAL A 10 20.05 -0.32 -6.08
N ARG A 11 21.04 0.46 -6.55
CA ARG A 11 22.03 0.01 -7.54
C ARG A 11 22.74 -1.28 -7.09
N ARG A 12 23.18 -1.36 -5.83
CA ARG A 12 23.82 -2.56 -5.29
C ARG A 12 22.92 -3.79 -5.35
N HIS A 13 21.62 -3.64 -5.04
CA HIS A 13 20.68 -4.76 -5.17
C HIS A 13 20.47 -5.17 -6.62
N LEU A 14 20.36 -4.20 -7.54
CA LEU A 14 20.24 -4.48 -8.97
C LEU A 14 21.44 -5.23 -9.52
N ASP A 15 22.65 -4.87 -9.12
CA ASP A 15 23.91 -5.53 -9.50
C ASP A 15 23.91 -7.02 -9.07
N CYS A 16 23.35 -7.33 -7.89
CA CYS A 16 23.19 -8.71 -7.43
C CYS A 16 22.11 -9.51 -8.17
N ILE A 17 21.01 -8.86 -8.57
CA ILE A 17 19.84 -9.51 -9.20
C ILE A 17 20.02 -9.64 -10.72
N TYR A 18 20.70 -8.68 -11.34
CA TYR A 18 20.91 -8.54 -12.78
C TYR A 18 22.41 -8.39 -13.11
N PRO A 19 23.24 -9.41 -12.84
CA PRO A 19 24.69 -9.33 -12.99
C PRO A 19 25.16 -9.15 -14.44
N ASP A 20 24.27 -9.39 -15.41
CA ASP A 20 24.57 -9.25 -16.84
C ASP A 20 24.39 -7.81 -17.37
N LEU A 21 23.83 -6.89 -16.58
CA LEU A 21 23.67 -5.49 -16.96
C LEU A 21 24.96 -4.69 -16.74
N GLY A 22 25.26 -3.79 -17.67
CA GLY A 22 26.39 -2.86 -17.54
C GLY A 22 26.12 -1.75 -16.52
N ASP A 23 27.19 -1.10 -16.03
CA ASP A 23 27.09 -0.02 -15.02
C ASP A 23 26.11 1.10 -15.41
N GLY A 24 26.11 1.52 -16.68
CA GLY A 24 25.20 2.56 -17.17
C GLY A 24 23.73 2.13 -17.16
N GLU A 25 23.44 0.85 -17.43
CA GLU A 25 22.10 0.29 -17.39
C GLU A 25 21.60 0.15 -15.96
N LEU A 26 22.46 -0.33 -15.05
CA LEU A 26 22.17 -0.40 -13.62
C LEU A 26 21.85 0.97 -13.04
N GLU A 27 22.60 2.01 -13.41
CA GLU A 27 22.33 3.39 -12.98
C GLU A 27 21.02 3.96 -13.54
N SER A 28 20.71 3.66 -14.81
CA SER A 28 19.46 4.08 -15.44
C SER A 28 18.25 3.40 -14.82
N LEU A 29 18.36 2.10 -14.52
CA LEU A 29 17.31 1.33 -13.86
C LEU A 29 17.10 1.79 -12.41
N ALA A 30 18.18 2.04 -11.66
CA ALA A 30 18.10 2.59 -10.31
C ALA A 30 17.39 3.95 -10.30
N ALA A 31 17.71 4.82 -11.27
CA ALA A 31 17.05 6.12 -11.42
C ALA A 31 15.54 5.97 -11.72
N SER A 32 15.20 5.07 -12.65
CA SER A 32 13.82 4.80 -13.04
C SER A 32 12.98 4.26 -11.88
N ILE A 33 13.54 3.33 -11.08
CA ILE A 33 12.87 2.79 -9.89
C ILE A 33 12.62 3.89 -8.86
N LEU A 34 13.64 4.68 -8.52
CA LEU A 34 13.49 5.77 -7.56
C LEU A 34 12.44 6.79 -8.05
N ALA A 35 12.47 7.15 -9.33
CA ALA A 35 11.48 8.05 -9.92
C ALA A 35 10.05 7.46 -9.85
N ALA A 36 9.89 6.18 -10.15
CA ALA A 36 8.58 5.49 -10.13
C ALA A 36 8.00 5.39 -8.72
N THR A 37 8.84 5.32 -7.68
CA THR A 37 8.35 5.29 -6.29
C THR A 37 7.71 6.61 -5.88
N GLY A 38 8.09 7.73 -6.50
CA GLY A 38 7.69 9.07 -6.06
C GLY A 38 8.15 9.42 -4.65
N ILE A 39 9.05 8.62 -4.06
CA ILE A 39 9.55 8.79 -2.71
C ILE A 39 10.67 9.82 -2.72
N ASP A 40 10.47 10.92 -2.01
CA ASP A 40 11.49 11.93 -1.76
C ASP A 40 12.38 11.48 -0.58
N GLU A 41 13.70 11.37 -0.80
CA GLU A 41 14.66 11.00 0.24
C GLU A 41 14.58 11.96 1.45
N ALA A 42 14.24 13.24 1.24
CA ALA A 42 14.04 14.20 2.32
C ALA A 42 12.81 13.84 3.17
N ARG A 43 11.71 13.37 2.56
CA ARG A 43 10.52 12.91 3.27
C ARG A 43 10.76 11.59 4.01
N MET A 44 11.64 10.73 3.50
CA MET A 44 11.99 9.47 4.19
C MET A 44 12.82 9.69 5.45
N ALA A 45 13.65 10.75 5.49
CA ALA A 45 14.46 11.04 6.67
C ALA A 45 13.62 11.31 7.92
N ASP A 46 12.40 11.82 7.75
CA ASP A 46 11.42 12.05 8.81
C ASP A 46 10.57 10.81 9.14
N VAL A 47 10.51 9.81 8.24
CA VAL A 47 9.85 8.52 8.52
C VAL A 47 10.83 7.67 9.32
N GLN A 48 10.90 7.96 10.62
CA GLN A 48 11.55 7.07 11.57
C GLN A 48 10.82 5.72 11.49
N SER A 49 11.50 4.66 11.06
CA SER A 49 10.91 3.32 11.00
C SER A 49 10.61 2.85 12.42
N GLN A 50 9.45 3.24 12.95
CA GLN A 50 8.94 2.67 14.18
C GLN A 50 8.30 1.34 13.79
N LEU A 51 8.86 0.27 14.34
CA LEU A 51 8.14 -1.00 14.35
C LEU A 51 6.82 -0.78 15.10
N PRO A 52 5.75 -1.50 14.73
CA PRO A 52 4.51 -1.51 15.49
C PRO A 52 4.77 -1.64 16.99
N GLY A 53 4.17 -0.73 17.76
CA GLY A 53 4.21 -0.78 19.22
C GLY A 53 3.39 -1.95 19.76
N SER A 54 3.57 -2.29 21.03
CA SER A 54 2.75 -3.31 21.69
C SER A 54 1.26 -2.91 21.86
N ASP A 55 0.96 -1.64 21.61
CA ASP A 55 -0.36 -1.03 21.64
C ASP A 55 -1.02 -0.96 20.25
N GLU A 56 -0.34 -1.38 19.19
CA GLU A 56 -0.93 -1.41 17.85
C GLU A 56 -1.83 -2.64 17.69
N VAL A 57 -3.11 -2.41 17.38
CA VAL A 57 -4.11 -3.45 17.16
C VAL A 57 -4.68 -3.28 15.76
N VAL A 58 -4.52 -4.31 14.93
CA VAL A 58 -4.89 -4.27 13.51
C VAL A 58 -6.20 -5.03 13.27
N LEU A 59 -7.15 -4.38 12.61
CA LEU A 59 -8.33 -5.03 12.03
C LEU A 59 -8.02 -5.42 10.57
N ILE A 60 -8.15 -6.70 10.22
CA ILE A 60 -8.04 -7.15 8.83
C ILE A 60 -9.45 -7.48 8.32
N THR A 61 -9.88 -6.86 7.22
CA THR A 61 -11.23 -7.04 6.67
C THR A 61 -11.27 -6.82 5.16
N TYR A 62 -12.25 -7.44 4.49
CA TYR A 62 -12.57 -7.04 3.11
C TYR A 62 -13.33 -5.72 3.09
N GLY A 63 -13.14 -4.93 2.02
CA GLY A 63 -13.83 -3.66 1.83
C GLY A 63 -15.35 -3.78 1.68
N ASP A 64 -15.85 -4.98 1.36
CA ASP A 64 -17.25 -5.34 1.18
C ASP A 64 -17.81 -6.21 2.32
N THR A 65 -17.11 -6.31 3.45
CA THR A 65 -17.65 -7.03 4.63
C THR A 65 -18.86 -6.31 5.24
N PHE A 66 -18.87 -4.99 5.20
CA PHE A 66 -19.99 -4.16 5.64
C PHE A 66 -20.59 -3.46 4.43
N ILE A 67 -21.88 -3.68 4.19
CA ILE A 67 -22.57 -3.20 2.99
C ILE A 67 -23.85 -2.48 3.38
N GLU A 68 -24.00 -1.26 2.87
CA GLU A 68 -25.27 -0.55 2.78
C GLU A 68 -25.57 -0.27 1.31
N GLN A 69 -26.72 -0.74 0.83
CA GLN A 69 -27.04 -0.81 -0.61
C GLN A 69 -27.05 0.55 -1.34
N SER A 70 -27.18 1.65 -0.61
CA SER A 70 -27.26 3.00 -1.17
C SER A 70 -25.92 3.74 -1.27
N GLN A 71 -24.79 3.09 -0.96
CA GLN A 71 -23.48 3.74 -0.96
C GLN A 71 -22.33 2.77 -1.31
N PRO A 72 -21.15 3.28 -1.71
CA PRO A 72 -19.96 2.47 -1.87
C PRO A 72 -19.60 1.70 -0.58
N HIS A 73 -19.12 0.47 -0.71
CA HIS A 73 -18.87 -0.39 0.44
C HIS A 73 -17.84 0.19 1.42
N LEU A 74 -16.82 0.92 0.92
CA LEU A 74 -15.83 1.57 1.78
C LEU A 74 -16.45 2.63 2.69
N ARG A 75 -17.54 3.31 2.29
CA ARG A 75 -18.26 4.23 3.19
C ARG A 75 -19.00 3.50 4.29
N SER A 76 -19.49 2.30 4.00
CA SER A 76 -20.14 1.44 5.01
C SER A 76 -19.09 0.96 6.02
N LEU A 77 -17.92 0.54 5.55
CA LEU A 77 -16.78 0.22 6.41
C LEU A 77 -16.37 1.43 7.27
N GLN A 78 -16.28 2.63 6.68
CA GLN A 78 -15.97 3.85 7.41
C GLN A 78 -16.99 4.13 8.54
N ALA A 79 -18.28 3.97 8.27
CA ALA A 79 -19.33 4.19 9.26
C ALA A 79 -19.22 3.21 10.44
N VAL A 80 -18.93 1.94 10.15
CA VAL A 80 -18.70 0.91 11.17
C VAL A 80 -17.41 1.19 11.94
N TRP A 81 -16.33 1.57 11.24
CA TRP A 81 -15.06 1.95 11.85
C TRP A 81 -15.25 3.03 12.90
N ASN A 82 -15.88 4.14 12.51
CA ASN A 82 -16.11 5.29 13.40
C ASN A 82 -17.05 4.97 14.56
N SER A 83 -18.04 4.10 14.36
CA SER A 83 -19.07 3.83 15.37
C SER A 83 -18.67 2.75 16.37
N HIS A 84 -17.81 1.81 15.96
CA HIS A 84 -17.58 0.58 16.71
C HIS A 84 -16.12 0.22 16.92
N PHE A 85 -15.21 0.58 16.01
CA PHE A 85 -13.86 0.01 15.96
C PHE A 85 -12.75 1.01 16.29
N ALA A 86 -12.96 2.30 16.06
CA ALA A 86 -11.94 3.34 16.23
C ALA A 86 -11.40 3.48 17.66
N SER A 87 -12.09 2.95 18.68
CA SER A 87 -11.61 2.93 20.07
C SER A 87 -10.81 1.68 20.44
N VAL A 88 -10.78 0.67 19.56
CA VAL A 88 -10.17 -0.65 19.80
C VAL A 88 -8.98 -0.89 18.86
N PHE A 89 -9.14 -0.54 17.59
CA PHE A 89 -8.15 -0.77 16.55
C PHE A 89 -7.46 0.54 16.19
N SER A 90 -6.14 0.49 16.05
CA SER A 90 -5.32 1.62 15.62
C SER A 90 -5.14 1.64 14.09
N THR A 91 -5.23 0.48 13.46
CA THR A 91 -4.94 0.28 12.03
C THR A 91 -5.99 -0.64 11.41
N VAL A 92 -6.42 -0.33 10.19
CA VAL A 92 -7.21 -1.24 9.35
C VAL A 92 -6.39 -1.70 8.16
N HIS A 93 -6.32 -3.01 7.97
CA HIS A 93 -5.86 -3.64 6.74
C HIS A 93 -7.08 -3.96 5.89
N VAL A 94 -7.25 -3.18 4.82
CA VAL A 94 -8.28 -3.46 3.81
C VAL A 94 -7.68 -4.44 2.82
N LEU A 95 -8.22 -5.67 2.80
CA LEU A 95 -7.87 -6.72 1.84
C LEU A 95 -8.14 -6.24 0.39
N PRO A 96 -7.55 -6.87 -0.63
CA PRO A 96 -7.37 -6.26 -1.95
C PRO A 96 -8.64 -5.61 -2.49
N PHE A 97 -8.54 -4.32 -2.80
CA PHE A 97 -9.63 -3.45 -3.23
C PHE A 97 -9.49 -3.00 -4.69
N PHE A 98 -8.46 -3.49 -5.39
CA PHE A 98 -8.30 -3.27 -6.82
C PHE A 98 -9.31 -4.11 -7.61
N PRO A 99 -9.71 -3.70 -8.82
CA PRO A 99 -10.43 -4.55 -9.75
C PRO A 99 -9.67 -5.87 -9.93
N SER A 100 -10.39 -6.99 -9.82
CA SER A 100 -9.81 -8.33 -9.87
C SER A 100 -10.66 -9.29 -10.69
N SER A 101 -10.03 -10.34 -11.20
CA SER A 101 -10.72 -11.38 -11.98
C SER A 101 -11.22 -12.54 -11.10
N SER A 102 -10.56 -12.80 -9.97
CA SER A 102 -10.79 -13.96 -9.09
C SER A 102 -9.95 -13.87 -7.78
N ASP A 103 -9.85 -14.99 -7.06
CA ASP A 103 -9.01 -15.19 -5.87
C ASP A 103 -9.24 -14.15 -4.75
N GLY A 104 -10.51 -13.79 -4.52
CA GLY A 104 -10.88 -12.85 -3.45
C GLY A 104 -10.17 -11.49 -3.56
N GLY A 105 -9.88 -11.01 -4.76
CA GLY A 105 -9.20 -9.72 -4.97
C GLY A 105 -7.70 -9.84 -5.28
N PHE A 106 -7.08 -11.00 -5.07
CA PHE A 106 -5.63 -11.16 -5.27
C PHE A 106 -5.23 -11.35 -6.75
N ALA A 107 -6.18 -11.68 -7.63
CA ALA A 107 -5.96 -11.71 -9.08
C ALA A 107 -6.20 -10.32 -9.71
N VAL A 108 -5.32 -9.37 -9.40
CA VAL A 108 -5.48 -7.93 -9.75
C VAL A 108 -5.40 -7.69 -11.25
N VAL A 109 -6.35 -6.91 -11.79
CA VAL A 109 -6.45 -6.51 -13.19
C VAL A 109 -5.94 -5.07 -13.41
N ASP A 110 -6.20 -4.15 -12.48
CA ASP A 110 -5.75 -2.75 -12.60
C ASP A 110 -5.33 -2.16 -11.25
N TYR A 111 -4.04 -1.83 -11.11
CA TYR A 111 -3.48 -1.20 -9.92
C TYR A 111 -3.74 0.32 -9.82
N ARG A 112 -4.38 0.94 -10.82
CA ARG A 112 -4.60 2.40 -10.88
C ARG A 112 -6.00 2.83 -10.45
N SER A 113 -6.90 1.88 -10.23
CA SER A 113 -8.29 2.13 -9.86
C SER A 113 -8.71 1.28 -8.67
N ILE A 114 -9.77 1.70 -7.99
CA ILE A 114 -10.46 0.90 -6.98
C ILE A 114 -11.63 0.18 -7.65
N ASP A 115 -11.96 -1.02 -7.19
CA ASP A 115 -13.15 -1.72 -7.64
C ASP A 115 -14.38 -0.82 -7.46
N SER A 116 -15.13 -0.62 -8.54
CA SER A 116 -16.26 0.31 -8.57
C SER A 116 -17.36 0.02 -7.54
N ALA A 117 -17.49 -1.23 -7.08
CA ALA A 117 -18.43 -1.57 -6.01
C ALA A 117 -17.94 -1.07 -4.64
N LEU A 118 -16.62 -0.99 -4.44
CA LEU A 118 -16.00 -0.51 -3.21
C LEU A 118 -16.01 1.01 -3.12
N GLY A 119 -15.73 1.71 -4.23
CA GLY A 119 -15.71 3.18 -4.31
C GLY A 119 -14.51 3.72 -5.07
N ASP A 120 -13.93 4.80 -4.58
CA ASP A 120 -12.76 5.46 -5.15
C ASP A 120 -11.64 5.76 -4.12
N TRP A 121 -10.52 6.33 -4.59
CA TRP A 121 -9.39 6.67 -3.73
C TRP A 121 -9.76 7.59 -2.54
N PRO A 122 -10.57 8.65 -2.72
CA PRO A 122 -11.18 9.38 -1.61
C PRO A 122 -11.92 8.50 -0.61
N ASP A 123 -12.77 7.57 -1.06
CA ASP A 123 -13.51 6.68 -0.16
C ASP A 123 -12.56 5.80 0.68
N LEU A 124 -11.51 5.23 0.07
CA LEU A 124 -10.49 4.44 0.78
C LEU A 124 -9.71 5.28 1.80
N THR A 125 -9.32 6.50 1.42
CA THR A 125 -8.60 7.42 2.31
C THR A 125 -9.49 7.86 3.48
N ALA A 126 -10.79 7.97 3.25
CA ALA A 126 -11.75 8.36 4.27
C ALA A 126 -12.00 7.26 5.32
N VAL A 127 -11.90 5.98 4.96
CA VAL A 127 -12.06 4.84 5.89
C VAL A 127 -11.18 5.01 7.12
N VAL A 128 -9.94 5.46 6.93
CA VAL A 128 -8.94 5.42 7.99
C VAL A 128 -8.92 6.67 8.87
N GLY A 129 -9.41 7.81 8.38
CA GLY A 129 -9.36 9.07 9.13
C GLY A 129 -7.94 9.35 9.63
N ASP A 130 -7.77 9.41 10.96
CA ASP A 130 -6.47 9.59 11.63
C ASP A 130 -5.74 8.27 11.98
N GLY A 131 -6.37 7.11 11.72
CA GLY A 131 -5.82 5.78 11.96
C GLY A 131 -4.89 5.28 10.86
N GLY A 132 -4.25 4.14 11.11
CA GLY A 132 -3.36 3.48 10.14
C GLY A 132 -4.13 2.78 9.02
N LEU A 133 -3.63 2.89 7.79
CA LEU A 133 -4.06 2.10 6.64
C LEU A 133 -2.98 1.10 6.24
N MET A 134 -3.34 -0.18 6.20
CA MET A 134 -2.54 -1.24 5.60
C MET A 134 -3.26 -1.78 4.36
N VAL A 135 -2.49 -2.08 3.31
CA VAL A 135 -3.01 -2.56 2.03
C VAL A 135 -2.11 -3.63 1.46
N ASP A 136 -2.70 -4.51 0.65
CA ASP A 136 -1.94 -5.49 -0.13
C ASP A 136 -1.29 -4.87 -1.37
N LEU A 137 -0.03 -5.23 -1.60
CA LEU A 137 0.68 -4.97 -2.86
C LEU A 137 1.06 -6.31 -3.50
N VAL A 138 0.25 -6.76 -4.46
CA VAL A 138 0.43 -8.05 -5.13
C VAL A 138 1.48 -7.94 -6.25
N CYS A 139 2.76 -7.87 -5.91
CA CYS A 139 3.81 -7.70 -6.93
C CYS A 139 4.21 -8.98 -7.68
N ASN A 140 3.82 -10.16 -7.19
CA ASN A 140 4.31 -11.43 -7.73
C ASN A 140 3.58 -11.87 -9.01
N HIS A 141 2.33 -11.47 -9.19
CA HIS A 141 1.49 -11.86 -10.33
C HIS A 141 0.38 -10.83 -10.59
N GLY A 142 -0.29 -10.94 -11.73
CA GLY A 142 -1.45 -10.15 -12.13
C GLY A 142 -2.32 -10.90 -13.13
N SER A 143 -3.51 -10.39 -13.41
CA SER A 143 -4.46 -10.90 -14.42
C SER A 143 -4.45 -10.08 -15.71
#